data_AF-A0ABD3MW06-F1
#
_entry.id   AF-A0ABD3MW06-F1
#
_cell.length_a   1.000
_cell.length_b   1.000
_cell.length_c   1.000
_cell.angle_alpha   90.00
_cell.angle_beta   90.00
_cell.angle_gamma   90.00
#
_symmetry.space_group_name_H-M   'P 1'
#
loop_
_entity.id
_entity.type
_entity.pdbx_description
1 polymer ?
#
loop_
_entity_poly.entity_id
_entity_poly.type
_entity_poly.pdbx_seq_one_letter_code
_entity_poly.pdbx_strand_id
1 'polypeptide(L)'
;MLKTVNAMTISSTRGIQRCLSSYAASPGSKIWRVYLSGEIHSDWRELIADGIQKKQLPVHLTSPNTSHEDSDDCESLDILLTLIRVHSNRTLYDDDVGAIILGMEEKRANWDKIGANMNSVRTKTLVKDADVVVVRFGEKYRQWNAAFDAGYAAALGKSIITLHPPSLSHMLKEVNASASVVCEEPEQVVDTLAYVIRGELPTTPRDGKDYVPIANKLGAGNPNP
;
A
#
# COMPACT_ATOMS: atom_id res chain seq x y z
N MET A 1 -38.39 -16.16 -48.36
CA MET A 1 -39.59 -16.02 -47.49
C MET A 1 -39.09 -15.68 -46.10
N LEU A 2 -39.27 -14.43 -45.68
CA LEU A 2 -38.91 -13.96 -44.34
C LEU A 2 -39.72 -14.71 -43.28
N LYS A 3 -39.10 -15.01 -42.14
CA LYS A 3 -39.66 -14.68 -40.82
C LYS A 3 -38.58 -14.66 -39.74
N THR A 4 -38.42 -13.47 -39.22
CA THR A 4 -37.73 -13.02 -38.03
C THR A 4 -38.26 -13.72 -36.77
N VAL A 5 -37.38 -14.01 -35.81
CA VAL A 5 -37.66 -13.83 -34.38
C VAL A 5 -36.35 -13.46 -33.67
N ASN A 6 -36.35 -12.25 -33.11
CA ASN A 6 -35.36 -11.74 -32.17
C ASN A 6 -35.68 -12.28 -30.77
N ALA A 7 -34.66 -12.68 -30.00
CA ALA A 7 -34.63 -12.51 -28.55
C ALA A 7 -33.19 -12.60 -27.99
N MET A 8 -32.73 -11.47 -27.43
CA MET A 8 -31.87 -11.31 -26.25
C MET A 8 -30.45 -11.91 -26.19
N THR A 9 -29.48 -11.03 -26.48
CA THR A 9 -28.31 -10.62 -25.66
C THR A 9 -27.93 -11.47 -24.44
N ILE A 10 -26.71 -12.05 -24.43
CA ILE A 10 -25.64 -11.76 -23.44
C ILE A 10 -24.27 -11.86 -24.16
N SER A 11 -23.53 -10.76 -24.11
CA SER A 11 -22.20 -10.54 -24.66
C SER A 11 -21.13 -11.28 -23.84
N SER A 12 -20.46 -12.30 -24.41
CA SER A 12 -19.25 -12.88 -23.81
C SER A 12 -18.00 -12.12 -24.31
N THR A 13 -17.68 -11.01 -23.66
CA THR A 13 -16.47 -10.24 -23.90
C THR A 13 -15.26 -11.00 -23.39
N ARG A 14 -14.50 -11.55 -24.34
CA ARG A 14 -13.06 -11.82 -24.25
C ARG A 14 -12.38 -10.60 -23.63
N GLY A 15 -11.89 -10.70 -22.38
CA GLY A 15 -11.24 -9.55 -21.78
C GLY A 15 -10.72 -9.67 -20.36
N ILE A 16 -10.45 -10.84 -19.79
CA ILE A 16 -9.91 -10.93 -18.41
C ILE A 16 -8.77 -11.96 -18.25
N GLN A 17 -8.27 -12.56 -19.34
CA GLN A 17 -7.24 -13.60 -19.24
C GLN A 17 -5.82 -13.15 -19.62
N ARG A 18 -5.51 -11.84 -19.53
CA ARG A 18 -4.20 -11.31 -19.95
C ARG A 18 -3.65 -10.17 -19.07
N CYS A 19 -3.77 -10.27 -17.75
CA CYS A 19 -3.10 -9.38 -16.81
C CYS A 19 -2.40 -10.12 -15.65
N LEU A 20 -1.89 -11.32 -15.91
CA LEU A 20 -0.95 -11.97 -15.00
C LEU A 20 0.26 -12.44 -15.82
N SER A 21 1.44 -11.93 -15.46
CA SER A 21 2.76 -12.30 -16.00
C SER A 21 3.13 -11.79 -17.40
N SER A 22 3.65 -10.56 -17.49
CA SER A 22 4.80 -10.29 -18.40
C SER A 22 5.55 -9.00 -18.01
N TYR A 23 6.09 -8.94 -16.80
CA TYR A 23 7.35 -8.22 -16.65
C TYR A 23 8.43 -9.29 -16.57
N ALA A 24 9.09 -9.55 -17.71
CA ALA A 24 10.32 -10.31 -17.71
C ALA A 24 11.38 -9.37 -17.12
N ALA A 25 11.41 -9.29 -15.78
CA ALA A 25 12.54 -8.77 -15.04
C ALA A 25 13.80 -9.36 -15.69
N SER A 26 14.75 -8.51 -16.09
CA SER A 26 16.04 -9.00 -16.63
C SER A 26 16.56 -10.06 -15.66
N PRO A 27 16.95 -11.27 -16.11
CA PRO A 27 17.40 -12.33 -15.21
C PRO A 27 18.45 -11.77 -14.24
N GLY A 28 18.09 -11.63 -12.95
CA GLY A 28 18.95 -11.05 -11.92
C GLY A 28 18.52 -9.70 -11.29
N SER A 29 17.47 -9.01 -11.77
CA SER A 29 17.00 -7.79 -11.10
C SER A 29 16.18 -8.11 -9.84
N LYS A 30 16.59 -7.56 -8.69
CA LYS A 30 15.89 -7.67 -7.40
C LYS A 30 14.44 -7.15 -7.52
N ILE A 31 13.47 -7.93 -7.04
CA ILE A 31 12.10 -7.46 -6.77
C ILE A 31 12.11 -6.80 -5.39
N TRP A 32 11.74 -5.53 -5.33
CA TRP A 32 11.68 -4.76 -4.10
C TRP A 32 10.39 -5.06 -3.34
N ARG A 33 10.50 -5.41 -2.06
CA ARG A 33 9.34 -5.62 -1.19
C ARG A 33 8.97 -4.31 -0.52
N VAL A 34 7.77 -3.82 -0.78
CA VAL A 34 7.27 -2.57 -0.21
C VAL A 34 6.05 -2.88 0.65
N TYR A 35 6.11 -2.53 1.92
CA TYR A 35 4.99 -2.69 2.86
C TYR A 35 4.25 -1.37 3.02
N LEU A 36 2.95 -1.35 2.74
CA LEU A 36 2.10 -0.18 2.87
C LEU A 36 1.32 -0.27 4.20
N SER A 37 1.71 0.50 5.22
CA SER A 37 1.00 0.62 6.50
C SER A 37 0.16 1.91 6.56
N GLY A 38 -0.86 1.91 7.40
CA GLY A 38 -1.59 3.12 7.78
C GLY A 38 -3.05 3.12 7.38
N GLU A 39 -3.58 4.32 7.16
CA GLU A 39 -5.02 4.57 6.97
C GLU A 39 -5.67 3.70 5.86
N ILE A 40 -6.98 3.46 6.02
CA ILE A 40 -7.77 2.48 5.26
C ILE A 40 -9.05 3.04 4.62
N HIS A 41 -9.33 4.33 4.77
CA HIS A 41 -10.57 4.98 4.32
C HIS A 41 -10.39 5.82 3.05
N SER A 42 -9.31 5.58 2.29
CA SER A 42 -9.05 6.21 1.00
C SER A 42 -8.30 5.24 0.06
N ASP A 43 -8.33 5.56 -1.23
CA ASP A 43 -7.78 4.85 -2.38
C ASP A 43 -6.25 4.98 -2.59
N TRP A 44 -5.51 5.46 -1.60
CA TRP A 44 -4.08 5.78 -1.76
C TRP A 44 -3.20 4.58 -2.12
N ARG A 45 -3.60 3.36 -1.72
CA ARG A 45 -2.85 2.12 -1.98
C ARG A 45 -2.98 1.73 -3.44
N GLU A 46 -4.20 1.86 -3.95
CA GLU A 46 -4.58 1.63 -5.34
C GLU A 46 -3.84 2.63 -6.23
N LEU A 47 -3.79 3.90 -5.85
CA LEU A 47 -3.02 4.92 -6.59
C LEU A 47 -1.52 4.59 -6.66
N ILE A 48 -0.92 4.09 -5.57
CA ILE A 48 0.48 3.62 -5.57
C ILE A 48 0.66 2.39 -6.45
N ALA A 49 -0.24 1.41 -6.34
CA ALA A 49 -0.20 0.17 -7.14
C ALA A 49 -0.30 0.47 -8.65
N ASP A 50 -1.25 1.32 -9.03
CA ASP A 50 -1.43 1.82 -10.39
C ASP A 50 -0.19 2.55 -10.89
N GLY A 51 0.39 3.43 -10.08
CA GLY A 51 1.60 4.17 -10.44
C GLY A 51 2.81 3.24 -10.66
N ILE A 52 2.99 2.25 -9.78
CA ILE A 52 4.01 1.21 -9.91
C ILE A 52 3.79 0.40 -11.19
N GLN A 53 2.56 0.02 -11.49
CA GLN A 53 2.23 -0.72 -12.71
C GLN A 53 2.48 0.10 -13.97
N LYS A 54 2.04 1.37 -13.99
CA LYS A 54 2.26 2.31 -15.11
C LYS A 54 3.75 2.51 -15.40
N LYS A 55 4.58 2.62 -14.36
CA LYS A 55 6.05 2.71 -14.50
C LYS A 55 6.73 1.33 -14.63
N GLN A 56 5.95 0.25 -14.53
CA GLN A 56 6.40 -1.13 -14.58
C GLN A 56 7.53 -1.44 -13.58
N LEU A 57 7.50 -0.86 -12.37
CA LEU A 57 8.57 -1.02 -11.38
C LEU A 57 8.61 -2.48 -10.85
N PRO A 58 9.80 -3.05 -10.59
CA PRO A 58 9.94 -4.40 -10.03
C PRO A 58 9.64 -4.41 -8.53
N VAL A 59 8.40 -4.10 -8.16
CA VAL A 59 7.94 -3.99 -6.77
C VAL A 59 6.89 -5.05 -6.47
N HIS A 60 7.00 -5.67 -5.31
CA HIS A 60 5.97 -6.50 -4.70
C HIS A 60 5.38 -5.75 -3.50
N LEU A 61 4.10 -5.38 -3.60
CA LEU A 61 3.37 -4.69 -2.55
C LEU A 61 2.77 -5.66 -1.56
N THR A 62 2.81 -5.29 -0.29
CA THR A 62 2.15 -5.97 0.83
C THR A 62 1.51 -4.92 1.74
N SER A 63 0.43 -5.27 2.44
CA SER A 63 -0.26 -4.38 3.36
C SER A 63 -0.89 -5.19 4.50
N PRO A 64 -1.31 -4.54 5.61
CA PRO A 64 -2.18 -5.21 6.58
C PRO A 64 -3.47 -5.68 5.90
N ASN A 65 -4.08 -6.72 6.45
CA ASN A 65 -5.47 -7.03 6.16
C ASN A 65 -6.33 -5.97 6.87
N THR A 66 -7.14 -5.22 6.13
CA THR A 66 -7.87 -4.06 6.67
C THR A 66 -9.37 -4.19 6.51
N SER A 67 -9.87 -5.39 6.20
CA SER A 67 -11.30 -5.59 6.01
C SER A 67 -12.05 -5.72 7.34
N HIS A 68 -12.70 -4.63 7.75
CA HIS A 68 -13.89 -4.71 8.60
C HIS A 68 -15.19 -4.77 7.76
N GLU A 69 -15.13 -4.53 6.44
CA GLU A 69 -16.30 -4.21 5.59
C GLU A 69 -16.44 -5.01 4.28
N ASP A 70 -15.81 -6.20 4.12
CA ASP A 70 -16.03 -7.08 2.94
C ASP A 70 -17.38 -7.82 2.99
N SER A 71 -18.48 -7.07 3.17
CA SER A 71 -19.85 -7.58 3.03
C SER A 71 -20.42 -7.34 1.63
N ASP A 72 -20.25 -6.18 0.97
CA ASP A 72 -21.14 -5.93 -0.17
C ASP A 72 -20.59 -5.36 -1.49
N ASP A 73 -19.43 -4.70 -1.59
CA ASP A 73 -18.81 -4.39 -2.90
C ASP A 73 -17.50 -3.61 -2.67
N CYS A 74 -16.34 -4.23 -2.89
CA CYS A 74 -15.09 -3.58 -3.35
C CYS A 74 -13.96 -4.61 -3.43
N GLU A 75 -13.29 -4.65 -4.59
CA GLU A 75 -12.23 -5.59 -4.92
C GLU A 75 -10.97 -5.31 -4.09
N SER A 76 -10.70 -6.15 -3.09
CA SER A 76 -9.50 -6.06 -2.25
C SER A 76 -8.28 -6.67 -2.95
N LEU A 77 -7.18 -5.90 -3.01
CA LEU A 77 -5.85 -6.35 -3.43
C LEU A 77 -5.20 -7.22 -2.32
N ASP A 78 -5.76 -8.40 -2.05
CA ASP A 78 -5.04 -9.46 -1.33
C ASP A 78 -5.29 -10.82 -2.00
N ILE A 79 -4.34 -11.25 -2.85
CA ILE A 79 -4.37 -12.55 -3.54
C ILE A 79 -4.45 -13.72 -2.52
N LEU A 80 -4.04 -13.51 -1.27
CA LEU A 80 -4.09 -14.54 -0.23
C LEU A 80 -5.50 -14.72 0.36
N LEU A 81 -6.32 -13.65 0.41
CA LEU A 81 -7.68 -13.71 0.97
C LEU A 81 -8.67 -14.32 -0.02
N THR A 82 -8.49 -14.05 -1.33
CA THR A 82 -9.28 -14.68 -2.39
C THR A 82 -9.21 -16.21 -2.33
N LEU A 83 -8.05 -16.79 -2.01
CA LEU A 83 -7.86 -18.23 -1.92
C LEU A 83 -8.60 -18.88 -0.74
N ILE A 84 -8.71 -18.18 0.39
CA ILE A 84 -9.47 -18.66 1.55
C ILE A 84 -10.98 -18.60 1.24
N ARG A 85 -11.46 -17.48 0.65
CA ARG A 85 -12.87 -17.28 0.29
C ARG A 85 -13.39 -18.34 -0.69
N VAL A 86 -12.57 -18.73 -1.67
CA VAL A 86 -12.92 -19.72 -2.69
C VAL A 86 -13.05 -21.15 -2.13
N HIS A 87 -12.38 -21.48 -1.02
CA HIS A 87 -12.45 -22.84 -0.44
C HIS A 87 -13.50 -23.01 0.67
N SER A 88 -13.88 -21.95 1.38
CA SER A 88 -14.69 -22.09 2.61
C SER A 88 -16.17 -21.71 2.49
N ASN A 89 -16.63 -21.11 1.38
CA ASN A 89 -18.04 -20.70 1.17
C ASN A 89 -18.61 -19.91 2.38
N ARG A 90 -17.77 -19.09 3.04
CA ARG A 90 -18.12 -18.29 4.23
C ARG A 90 -17.64 -16.85 4.05
N THR A 91 -18.51 -15.90 4.39
CA THR A 91 -18.14 -14.52 4.71
C THR A 91 -17.41 -14.55 6.05
N LEU A 92 -16.13 -14.21 6.04
CA LEU A 92 -15.28 -14.19 7.24
C LEU A 92 -14.85 -12.74 7.49
N TYR A 93 -15.06 -12.24 8.71
CA TYR A 93 -14.55 -10.95 9.16
C TYR A 93 -13.13 -11.12 9.75
N ASP A 94 -12.29 -10.10 9.65
CA ASP A 94 -10.91 -10.13 10.16
C ASP A 94 -10.84 -10.39 11.68
N ASP A 95 -11.82 -9.91 12.44
CA ASP A 95 -11.96 -10.17 13.88
C ASP A 95 -12.27 -11.63 14.20
N ASP A 96 -12.94 -12.34 13.29
CA ASP A 96 -13.34 -13.73 13.48
C ASP A 96 -12.16 -14.70 13.34
N VAL A 97 -11.05 -14.28 12.72
CA VAL A 97 -9.88 -15.14 12.47
C VAL A 97 -9.36 -15.74 13.78
N GLY A 98 -9.33 -14.94 14.84
CA GLY A 98 -8.92 -15.38 16.18
C GLY A 98 -9.88 -16.42 16.77
N ALA A 99 -11.18 -16.17 16.68
CA ALA A 99 -12.22 -17.06 17.20
C ALA A 99 -12.32 -18.39 16.40
N ILE A 100 -12.08 -18.35 15.09
CA ILE A 100 -12.10 -19.52 14.21
C ILE A 100 -10.92 -20.45 14.51
N ILE A 101 -9.72 -19.89 14.67
CA ILE A 101 -8.49 -20.67 14.81
C ILE A 101 -8.29 -21.14 16.26
N LEU A 102 -8.61 -20.29 17.23
CA LEU A 102 -8.33 -20.55 18.65
C LEU A 102 -9.58 -20.92 19.47
N GLY A 103 -10.77 -20.90 18.85
CA GLY A 103 -12.05 -21.26 19.44
C GLY A 103 -12.73 -20.11 20.19
N MET A 104 -14.06 -20.09 20.17
CA MET A 104 -14.88 -19.26 21.06
C MET A 104 -14.93 -19.93 22.45
N GLU A 105 -14.49 -19.21 23.47
CA GLU A 105 -14.38 -19.67 24.85
C GLU A 105 -15.08 -18.64 25.74
N GLU A 106 -16.31 -18.92 26.18
CA GLU A 106 -17.21 -17.97 26.88
C GLU A 106 -16.58 -17.15 28.03
N LYS A 107 -15.43 -17.58 28.56
CA LYS A 107 -14.67 -16.92 29.63
C LYS A 107 -13.69 -15.84 29.14
N ARG A 108 -13.45 -15.68 27.83
CA ARG A 108 -12.51 -14.72 27.25
C ARG A 108 -13.25 -13.54 26.64
N ALA A 109 -13.44 -12.46 27.38
CA ALA A 109 -14.02 -11.21 26.87
C ALA A 109 -13.07 -10.41 25.94
N ASN A 110 -12.13 -11.06 25.25
CA ASN A 110 -11.02 -10.39 24.57
C ASN A 110 -10.78 -10.87 23.12
N TRP A 111 -11.84 -11.25 22.40
CA TRP A 111 -11.78 -11.74 21.01
C TRP A 111 -11.06 -10.79 20.06
N ASP A 112 -11.36 -9.49 20.12
CA ASP A 112 -10.68 -8.43 19.36
C ASP A 112 -9.17 -8.44 19.61
N LYS A 113 -8.74 -8.72 20.86
CA LYS A 113 -7.32 -8.81 21.22
C LYS A 113 -6.65 -10.06 20.62
N ILE A 114 -7.40 -11.14 20.44
CA ILE A 114 -6.89 -12.38 19.85
C ILE A 114 -6.72 -12.21 18.32
N GLY A 115 -7.73 -11.65 17.64
CA GLY A 115 -7.62 -11.28 16.21
C GLY A 115 -6.48 -10.29 15.94
N ALA A 116 -6.43 -9.20 16.73
CA ALA A 116 -5.36 -8.20 16.63
C ALA A 116 -3.95 -8.79 16.87
N ASN A 117 -3.80 -9.78 17.77
CA ASN A 117 -2.52 -10.45 18.00
C ASN A 117 -2.09 -11.30 16.79
N MET A 118 -3.02 -11.98 16.12
CA MET A 118 -2.71 -12.76 14.92
C MET A 118 -2.29 -11.86 13.77
N ASN A 119 -2.99 -10.76 13.57
CA ASN A 119 -2.61 -9.76 12.57
C ASN A 119 -1.28 -9.09 12.91
N SER A 120 -0.97 -8.90 14.19
CA SER A 120 0.35 -8.44 14.62
C SER A 120 1.48 -9.38 14.19
N VAL A 121 1.27 -10.71 14.19
CA VAL A 121 2.27 -11.68 13.70
C VAL A 121 2.53 -11.50 12.20
N ARG A 122 1.46 -11.35 11.40
CA ARG A 122 1.56 -11.11 9.95
C ARG A 122 2.25 -9.78 9.66
N THR A 123 1.76 -8.68 10.25
CA THR A 123 2.31 -7.33 10.08
C THR A 123 3.79 -7.28 10.44
N LYS A 124 4.19 -7.83 11.59
CA LYS A 124 5.61 -7.82 12.02
C LYS A 124 6.51 -8.58 11.05
N THR A 125 6.02 -9.69 10.50
CA THR A 125 6.76 -10.48 9.52
C THR A 125 6.91 -9.72 8.20
N LEU A 126 5.82 -9.14 7.69
CA LEU A 126 5.83 -8.37 6.45
C LEU A 126 6.71 -7.12 6.55
N VAL A 127 6.64 -6.38 7.66
CA VAL A 127 7.53 -5.23 7.91
C VAL A 127 8.99 -5.66 7.98
N LYS A 128 9.28 -6.80 8.64
CA LYS A 128 10.66 -7.32 8.73
C LYS A 128 11.21 -7.74 7.37
N ASP A 129 10.36 -8.26 6.49
CA ASP A 129 10.75 -8.72 5.16
C ASP A 129 10.76 -7.60 4.10
N ALA A 130 10.19 -6.44 4.41
CA ALA A 130 10.15 -5.29 3.51
C ALA A 130 11.54 -4.67 3.31
N ASP A 131 11.81 -4.22 2.09
CA ASP A 131 12.94 -3.34 1.78
C ASP A 131 12.61 -1.88 2.12
N VAL A 132 11.37 -1.46 1.85
CA VAL A 132 10.86 -0.12 2.13
C VAL A 132 9.49 -0.24 2.81
N VAL A 133 9.25 0.61 3.80
CA VAL A 133 7.97 0.71 4.50
C VAL A 133 7.36 2.08 4.21
N VAL A 134 6.16 2.11 3.63
CA VAL A 134 5.38 3.33 3.43
C VAL A 134 4.35 3.41 4.53
N VAL A 135 4.30 4.50 5.28
CA VAL A 135 3.34 4.70 6.38
C VAL A 135 2.46 5.91 6.09
N ARG A 136 1.17 5.67 5.86
CA ARG A 136 0.20 6.72 5.56
C ARG A 136 -0.56 7.17 6.80
N PHE A 137 -0.52 8.46 7.10
CA PHE A 137 -1.30 9.08 8.16
C PHE A 137 -2.42 9.92 7.53
N GLY A 138 -3.67 9.52 7.80
CA GLY A 138 -4.85 10.30 7.42
C GLY A 138 -5.25 11.30 8.51
N GLU A 139 -6.08 12.29 8.14
CA GLU A 139 -6.59 13.31 9.06
C GLU A 139 -7.73 12.78 9.95
N LYS A 140 -8.36 11.69 9.53
CA LYS A 140 -9.47 11.06 10.24
C LYS A 140 -8.95 10.01 11.22
N TYR A 141 -9.56 9.96 12.40
CA TYR A 141 -9.27 8.99 13.47
C TYR A 141 -7.84 9.06 14.03
N ARG A 142 -7.64 8.37 15.15
CA ARG A 142 -6.33 8.27 15.78
C ARG A 142 -5.53 7.14 15.12
N GLN A 143 -4.49 7.50 14.38
CA GLN A 143 -3.66 6.59 13.57
C GLN A 143 -2.59 5.86 14.42
N TRP A 144 -2.99 5.25 15.54
CA TRP A 144 -2.05 4.60 16.48
C TRP A 144 -1.33 3.40 15.88
N ASN A 145 -2.01 2.61 15.05
CA ASN A 145 -1.41 1.47 14.37
C ASN A 145 -0.32 1.92 13.39
N ALA A 146 -0.57 2.99 12.63
CA ALA A 146 0.41 3.57 11.72
C ALA A 146 1.66 4.08 12.46
N ALA A 147 1.46 4.78 13.60
CA ALA A 147 2.57 5.25 14.42
C ALA A 147 3.38 4.10 15.02
N PHE A 148 2.71 3.03 15.47
CA PHE A 148 3.37 1.83 15.98
C PHE A 148 4.20 1.14 14.88
N ASP A 149 3.63 0.95 13.69
CA ASP A 149 4.32 0.33 12.55
C ASP A 149 5.52 1.17 12.11
N ALA A 150 5.40 2.51 12.09
CA ALA A 150 6.53 3.40 11.82
C ALA A 150 7.65 3.23 12.86
N GLY A 151 7.31 3.20 14.15
CA GLY A 151 8.28 2.98 15.22
C GLY A 151 8.95 1.61 15.14
N TYR A 152 8.19 0.55 14.83
CA TYR A 152 8.72 -0.80 14.66
C TYR A 152 9.65 -0.89 13.43
N ALA A 153 9.26 -0.29 12.30
CA ALA A 153 10.11 -0.21 11.11
C ALA A 153 11.40 0.57 11.38
N ALA A 154 11.32 1.67 12.13
CA ALA A 154 12.47 2.49 12.50
C ALA A 154 13.44 1.70 13.40
N ALA A 155 12.91 0.96 14.38
CA ALA A 155 13.71 0.10 15.26
C ALA A 155 14.43 -1.04 14.48
N LEU A 156 13.84 -1.51 13.38
CA LEU A 156 14.45 -2.49 12.47
C LEU A 156 15.42 -1.88 11.45
N GLY A 157 15.59 -0.55 11.44
CA GLY A 157 16.45 0.15 10.48
C GLY A 157 15.92 0.11 9.04
N LYS A 158 14.60 0.01 8.86
CA LYS A 158 13.98 0.02 7.53
C LYS A 158 13.98 1.42 6.93
N SER A 159 14.10 1.51 5.61
CA SER A 159 13.83 2.75 4.89
C SER A 159 12.34 3.06 4.97
N ILE A 160 12.00 4.21 5.54
CA ILE A 160 10.61 4.63 5.76
C ILE A 160 10.27 5.80 4.84
N ILE A 161 9.12 5.71 4.19
CA ILE A 161 8.47 6.84 3.51
C ILE A 161 7.20 7.16 4.29
N THR A 162 7.05 8.39 4.78
CA THR A 162 5.78 8.83 5.35
C THR A 162 4.91 9.46 4.28
N LEU A 163 3.60 9.21 4.32
CA LEU A 163 2.62 9.80 3.42
C LEU A 163 1.53 10.48 4.24
N HIS A 164 1.46 11.82 4.22
CA HIS A 164 0.44 12.55 4.97
C HIS A 164 0.26 13.98 4.43
N PRO A 165 -0.93 14.59 4.57
CA PRO A 165 -1.12 15.98 4.19
C PRO A 165 -0.25 16.92 5.04
N PRO A 166 0.08 18.14 4.54
CA PRO A 166 0.91 19.12 5.25
C PRO A 166 0.39 19.46 6.65
N SER A 167 -0.93 19.44 6.83
CA SER A 167 -1.64 19.71 8.09
C SER A 167 -1.16 18.84 9.27
N LEU A 168 -0.70 17.63 9.00
CA LEU A 168 -0.24 16.67 10.02
C LEU A 168 1.27 16.74 10.30
N SER A 169 2.04 17.48 9.49
CA SER A 169 3.51 17.48 9.57
C SER A 169 4.04 17.87 10.96
N HIS A 170 3.43 18.88 11.58
CA HIS A 170 3.82 19.31 12.93
C HIS A 170 3.58 18.23 14.00
N MET A 171 2.47 17.50 13.89
CA MET A 171 2.12 16.42 14.82
C MET A 171 2.99 15.18 14.61
N LEU A 172 3.47 14.97 13.38
CA LEU A 172 4.29 13.83 12.99
C LEU A 172 5.79 14.09 13.01
N LYS A 173 6.24 15.23 13.55
CA LYS A 173 7.65 15.67 13.51
C LYS A 173 8.66 14.60 13.96
N GLU A 174 8.32 13.80 14.97
CA GLU A 174 9.20 12.74 15.48
C GLU A 174 9.23 11.52 14.55
N VAL A 175 8.07 11.16 13.97
CA VAL A 175 7.98 10.11 12.96
C VAL A 175 8.73 10.52 11.69
N ASN A 176 8.53 11.76 11.24
CA ASN A 176 9.19 12.33 10.07
C ASN A 176 10.72 12.43 10.27
N ALA A 177 11.20 12.66 11.49
CA ALA A 177 12.64 12.63 11.78
C ALA A 177 13.26 11.23 11.58
N SER A 178 12.46 10.15 11.66
CA SER A 178 12.89 8.78 11.36
C SER A 178 12.67 8.37 9.91
N ALA A 179 11.91 9.15 9.13
CA ALA A 179 11.60 8.86 7.74
C ALA A 179 12.77 9.25 6.82
N SER A 180 13.00 8.45 5.77
CA SER A 180 13.95 8.78 4.71
C SER A 180 13.37 9.82 3.75
N VAL A 181 12.05 9.79 3.53
CA VAL A 181 11.32 10.70 2.65
C VAL A 181 9.95 10.99 3.26
N VAL A 182 9.53 12.25 3.20
CA VAL A 182 8.17 12.68 3.56
C VAL A 182 7.44 13.05 2.27
N CYS A 183 6.32 12.38 2.04
CA CYS A 183 5.42 12.60 0.90
C CYS A 183 4.07 13.13 1.40
N GLU A 184 3.44 13.94 0.57
CA GLU A 184 2.11 14.49 0.74
C GLU A 184 1.09 13.77 -0.15
N GLU A 185 1.51 13.31 -1.33
CA GLU A 185 0.67 12.66 -2.34
C GLU A 185 1.19 11.26 -2.74
N PRO A 186 0.30 10.29 -3.04
CA PRO A 186 0.68 8.93 -3.45
C PRO A 186 1.68 8.88 -4.60
N GLU A 187 1.56 9.77 -5.59
CA GLU A 187 2.44 9.81 -6.74
C GLU A 187 3.89 10.14 -6.35
N GLN A 188 4.12 10.87 -5.24
CA GLN A 188 5.48 11.15 -4.75
C GLN A 188 6.14 9.88 -4.23
N VAL A 189 5.37 8.97 -3.65
CA VAL A 189 5.87 7.66 -3.24
C VAL A 189 6.31 6.88 -4.47
N VAL A 190 5.51 6.88 -5.53
CA VAL A 190 5.82 6.19 -6.80
C VAL A 190 7.07 6.79 -7.46
N ASP A 191 7.17 8.11 -7.53
CA ASP A 191 8.35 8.81 -8.09
C ASP A 191 9.61 8.53 -7.25
N THR A 192 9.48 8.50 -5.91
CA THR A 192 10.56 8.15 -4.99
C THR A 192 11.05 6.72 -5.24
N LEU A 193 10.13 5.76 -5.37
CA LEU A 193 10.47 4.37 -5.68
C LEU A 193 11.13 4.24 -7.06
N ALA A 194 10.64 4.95 -8.07
CA ALA A 194 11.26 4.95 -9.40
C ALA A 194 12.70 5.48 -9.36
N TYR A 195 12.94 6.56 -8.62
CA TYR A 195 14.27 7.11 -8.43
C TYR A 195 15.19 6.15 -7.67
N VAL A 196 14.74 5.58 -6.55
CA VAL A 196 15.56 4.66 -5.74
C VAL A 196 15.89 3.37 -6.49
N ILE A 197 14.94 2.84 -7.27
CA ILE A 197 15.10 1.54 -7.94
C ILE A 197 15.86 1.68 -9.26
N ARG A 198 15.65 2.76 -10.02
CA ARG A 198 16.17 2.91 -11.40
C ARG A 198 16.97 4.18 -11.64
N GLY A 199 16.99 5.13 -10.71
CA GLY A 199 17.55 6.47 -10.94
C GLY A 199 16.68 7.33 -11.86
N GLU A 200 15.41 6.98 -12.05
CA GLU A 200 14.49 7.70 -12.93
C GLU A 200 13.87 8.90 -12.21
N LEU A 201 13.96 10.08 -12.83
CA LEU A 201 13.27 11.29 -12.38
C LEU A 201 11.97 11.50 -13.16
N PRO A 202 10.96 12.17 -12.58
CA PRO A 202 9.80 12.60 -13.34
C PRO A 202 10.22 13.60 -14.44
N THR A 203 9.54 13.54 -15.59
CA THR A 203 9.87 14.37 -16.76
C THR A 203 9.63 15.86 -16.53
N THR A 204 8.71 16.18 -15.61
CA THR A 204 8.35 17.55 -15.27
C THR A 204 8.42 17.69 -13.74
N PRO A 205 9.09 18.74 -13.22
CA PRO A 205 9.02 19.07 -11.80
C PRO A 205 7.57 19.30 -11.36
N ARG A 206 7.26 18.99 -10.10
CA ARG A 206 5.90 19.16 -9.55
C ARG A 206 5.45 20.62 -9.50
N ASP A 207 6.36 21.53 -9.18
CA ASP A 207 6.09 22.97 -9.21
C ASP A 207 6.02 23.51 -10.66
N GLY A 208 6.19 22.65 -11.67
CA GLY A 208 6.13 23.01 -13.07
C GLY A 208 7.07 24.16 -13.41
N LYS A 209 6.50 25.28 -13.86
CA LYS A 209 7.24 26.50 -14.20
C LYS A 209 7.83 27.22 -12.98
N ASP A 210 7.30 26.96 -11.78
CA ASP A 210 7.72 27.60 -10.54
C ASP A 210 8.87 26.82 -9.87
N TYR A 211 9.27 25.68 -10.44
CA TYR A 211 10.46 24.94 -9.99
C TYR A 211 11.73 25.75 -10.24
N VAL A 212 12.48 25.96 -9.18
CA VAL A 212 13.80 26.61 -9.23
C VAL A 212 14.83 25.62 -8.71
N PRO A 213 15.88 25.27 -9.49
CA PRO A 213 16.97 24.44 -9.01
C PRO A 213 17.56 24.98 -7.70
N ILE A 214 17.90 24.09 -6.76
CA ILE A 214 18.41 24.47 -5.43
C ILE A 214 19.65 25.37 -5.56
N ALA A 215 20.56 25.06 -6.51
CA ALA A 215 21.73 25.89 -6.80
C ALA A 215 21.36 27.35 -7.15
N ASN A 216 20.24 27.56 -7.84
CA ASN A 216 19.75 28.90 -8.19
C ASN A 216 19.07 29.59 -7.00
N LYS A 217 18.42 28.82 -6.11
CA LYS A 217 17.75 29.36 -4.91
C LYS A 217 18.74 29.77 -3.82
N LEU A 218 19.86 29.05 -3.70
CA LEU A 218 20.91 29.32 -2.72
C LEU A 218 21.97 30.32 -3.21
N GLY A 219 21.92 30.71 -4.49
CA GLY A 219 22.86 31.62 -5.13
C GLY A 219 24.17 30.94 -5.57
N ALA A 220 24.84 31.54 -6.56
CA ALA A 220 26.15 31.09 -7.05
C ALA A 220 27.22 31.35 -5.98
N GLY A 221 27.39 30.38 -5.07
CA GLY A 221 28.33 30.51 -3.94
C GLY A 221 28.13 29.48 -2.81
N ASN A 222 27.14 28.59 -2.90
CA ASN A 222 27.02 27.50 -1.92
C ASN A 222 28.16 26.48 -2.13
N PRO A 223 29.00 26.20 -1.12
CA PRO A 223 30.11 25.26 -1.23
C PRO A 223 29.68 23.78 -1.30
N ASN A 224 28.40 23.47 -1.08
CA ASN A 224 27.84 22.14 -1.33
C ASN A 224 26.98 22.16 -2.60
N PRO A 225 27.55 21.77 -3.77
CA PRO A 225 26.79 21.54 -4.99
C PRO A 225 25.75 20.43 -4.85
#